data_AF-A0A0P0WW08-F1
#
_entry.id   AF-A0A0P0WW08-F1
#
_cell.length_a   1.000
_cell.length_b   1.000
_cell.length_c   1.000
_cell.angle_alpha   90.00
_cell.angle_beta   90.00
_cell.angle_gamma   90.00
#
_symmetry.space_group_name_H-M   'P 1'
#
loop_
_entity.id
_entity.type
_entity.pdbx_description
1 polymer ?
#
loop_
_entity_poly.entity_id
_entity_poly.type
_entity_poly.pdbx_seq_one_letter_code
_entity_poly.pdbx_strand_id
1 'polypeptide(L)'
;MAKSNNGNGYLGVTEPISLSGPTEKDVVRTQEVEKCLADAGLYESQEEAVSREEVLGKLDQIVKAWIKKATRASGFGDQFVQEANAKIFTFGSYRLGVLCTSCIFYSDCKRSCSINIAITFCVIWFDAV
;
A
#
# COMPACT_ATOMS: atom_id res chain seq x y z
N MET A 1 -23.17 -13.69 9.33
CA MET A 1 -23.00 -14.57 8.15
C MET A 1 -22.27 -15.82 8.58
N ALA A 2 -22.73 -17.00 8.16
CA ALA A 2 -22.15 -18.28 8.53
C ALA A 2 -20.67 -18.34 8.12
N LYS A 3 -19.78 -18.69 9.04
CA LYS A 3 -18.43 -19.16 8.70
C LYS A 3 -18.62 -20.38 7.81
N SER A 4 -18.51 -20.20 6.50
CA SER A 4 -18.30 -21.33 5.61
C SER A 4 -16.99 -21.95 6.05
N ASN A 5 -17.07 -23.10 6.70
CA ASN A 5 -15.95 -23.90 7.13
C ASN A 5 -15.30 -24.51 5.88
N ASN A 6 -14.73 -23.66 5.02
CA ASN A 6 -13.96 -24.13 3.89
C ASN A 6 -12.67 -24.69 4.49
N GLY A 7 -12.54 -26.01 4.52
CA GLY A 7 -11.53 -26.77 5.27
C GLY A 7 -10.06 -26.48 4.92
N ASN A 8 -9.79 -25.49 4.07
CA ASN A 8 -8.45 -25.10 3.66
C ASN A 8 -7.88 -23.88 4.40
N GLY A 9 -8.59 -23.30 5.39
CA GLY A 9 -8.03 -22.24 6.24
C GLY A 9 -7.72 -20.91 5.53
N TYR A 10 -8.10 -20.76 4.26
CA TYR A 10 -7.92 -19.52 3.50
C TYR A 10 -9.12 -18.60 3.61
N LEU A 11 -8.85 -17.30 3.74
CA LEU A 11 -9.87 -16.24 3.83
C LEU A 11 -10.43 -15.84 2.45
N GLY A 12 -9.76 -16.23 1.36
CA GLY A 12 -10.18 -15.95 -0.02
C GLY A 12 -11.03 -17.05 -0.63
N VAL A 13 -11.73 -16.72 -1.72
CA VAL A 13 -12.53 -17.67 -2.52
C VAL A 13 -11.64 -18.68 -3.24
N THR A 14 -10.44 -18.26 -3.65
CA THR A 14 -9.46 -19.07 -4.39
C THR A 14 -8.24 -19.37 -3.54
N GLU A 15 -7.70 -20.58 -3.67
CA GLU A 15 -6.43 -20.93 -3.05
C GLU A 15 -5.25 -20.17 -3.67
N PRO A 16 -4.15 -19.98 -2.94
CA PRO A 16 -2.93 -19.40 -3.50
C PRO A 16 -2.39 -20.23 -4.67
N ILE A 17 -1.95 -19.58 -5.74
CA ILE A 17 -1.32 -20.24 -6.91
C ILE A 17 -0.06 -21.01 -6.47
N SER A 18 0.65 -20.50 -5.47
CA SER A 18 1.79 -21.16 -4.85
C SER A 18 1.99 -20.65 -3.43
N LEU A 19 2.47 -21.53 -2.55
CA LEU A 19 2.97 -21.21 -1.21
C LEU A 19 4.50 -21.21 -1.14
N SER A 20 5.17 -21.43 -2.27
CA SER A 20 6.63 -21.43 -2.34
C SER A 20 7.17 -20.04 -2.08
N GLY A 21 8.18 -19.96 -1.21
CA GLY A 21 8.97 -18.74 -1.03
C GLY A 21 9.82 -18.40 -2.26
N PRO A 22 10.53 -17.26 -2.23
CA PRO A 22 11.44 -16.87 -3.31
C PRO A 22 12.55 -17.91 -3.48
N THR A 23 12.93 -18.18 -4.72
CA THR A 23 14.09 -19.01 -5.02
C THR A 23 15.38 -18.25 -4.78
N GLU A 24 16.52 -18.95 -4.69
CA GLU A 24 17.83 -18.32 -4.56
C GLU A 24 18.11 -17.31 -5.69
N LYS A 25 17.64 -17.61 -6.91
CA LYS A 25 17.72 -16.68 -8.05
C LYS A 25 16.90 -15.40 -7.85
N ASP A 26 15.74 -15.49 -7.20
CA ASP A 26 14.90 -14.33 -6.91
C ASP A 26 15.54 -13.44 -5.85
N VAL A 27 16.20 -14.05 -4.86
CA VAL A 27 16.97 -13.33 -3.83
C VAL A 27 18.14 -12.57 -4.46
N VAL A 28 18.93 -13.22 -5.31
CA VAL A 28 20.05 -12.56 -6.02
C VAL A 28 19.56 -11.39 -6.88
N ARG A 29 18.47 -11.58 -7.64
CA ARG A 29 17.89 -10.49 -8.45
C ARG A 29 17.36 -9.35 -7.59
N THR A 30 16.78 -9.65 -6.43
CA THR A 30 16.31 -8.62 -5.49
C THR A 30 17.48 -7.77 -5.02
N GLN A 31 18.60 -8.38 -4.65
CA GLN A 31 19.82 -7.68 -4.23
C GLN A 31 20.41 -6.83 -5.37
N GLU A 32 20.43 -7.33 -6.60
CA GLU A 32 20.89 -6.57 -7.78
C GLU A 32 20.03 -5.32 -8.00
N VAL A 33 18.70 -5.43 -7.84
CA VAL A 33 17.77 -4.31 -7.95
C VAL A 33 17.97 -3.31 -6.82
N GLU A 34 18.04 -3.76 -5.57
CA GLU A 34 18.27 -2.89 -4.41
C GLU A 34 19.60 -2.13 -4.53
N LYS A 35 20.66 -2.82 -4.97
CA LYS A 35 21.95 -2.19 -5.25
C LYS A 35 21.84 -1.13 -6.35
N CYS A 36 21.18 -1.45 -7.47
CA CYS A 36 20.97 -0.49 -8.55
C CYS A 36 20.20 0.75 -8.09
N LEU A 37 19.17 0.58 -7.25
CA LEU A 37 18.40 1.68 -6.68
C LEU A 37 19.24 2.55 -5.72
N ALA A 38 20.09 1.92 -4.92
CA ALA A 38 21.01 2.61 -4.02
C ALA A 38 22.11 3.37 -4.78
N ASP A 39 22.75 2.73 -5.76
CA ASP A 39 23.78 3.33 -6.61
C ASP A 39 23.23 4.50 -7.42
N ALA A 40 21.94 4.46 -7.80
CA ALA A 40 21.24 5.55 -8.47
C ALA A 40 20.73 6.66 -7.52
N GLY A 41 20.86 6.49 -6.20
CA GLY A 41 20.43 7.48 -5.20
C GLY A 41 18.91 7.71 -5.20
N LEU A 42 18.11 6.68 -5.45
CA LEU A 42 16.65 6.77 -5.60
C LEU A 42 15.87 6.58 -4.29
N TYR A 43 16.56 6.28 -3.20
CA TYR A 43 15.95 6.20 -1.87
C TYR A 43 15.75 7.59 -1.28
N GLU A 44 14.60 7.78 -0.67
CA GLU A 44 14.24 9.02 0.02
C GLU A 44 15.18 9.33 1.19
N SER A 45 15.36 10.61 1.50
CA SER A 45 16.06 11.02 2.72
C SER A 45 15.21 10.76 3.97
N GLN A 46 15.83 10.85 5.15
CA GLN A 46 15.10 10.69 6.41
C GLN A 46 14.01 11.76 6.58
N GLU A 47 14.27 12.99 6.14
CA GLU A 47 13.33 14.11 6.17
C GLU A 47 12.14 13.86 5.23
N GLU A 48 12.40 13.33 4.04
CA GLU A 48 11.36 12.95 3.08
C GLU A 48 10.50 11.80 3.62
N ALA A 49 11.11 10.80 4.25
CA ALA A 49 10.40 9.70 4.91
C ALA A 49 9.47 10.19 6.04
N VAL A 50 9.93 11.14 6.87
CA VAL A 50 9.12 11.75 7.92
C VAL A 50 7.96 12.54 7.31
N SER A 51 8.23 13.36 6.29
CA SER A 51 7.19 14.09 5.56
C SER A 51 6.14 13.14 4.96
N ARG A 52 6.58 12.01 4.40
CA ARG A 52 5.71 10.96 3.87
C ARG A 52 4.79 10.39 4.97
N GLU A 53 5.33 10.11 6.14
CA GLU A 53 4.55 9.64 7.30
C GLU A 53 3.55 10.70 7.80
N GLU A 54 3.95 11.97 7.86
CA GLU A 54 3.04 13.06 8.23
C GLU A 54 1.87 13.20 7.25
N VAL A 55 2.15 13.09 5.95
CA VAL A 55 1.12 13.10 4.89
C VAL A 55 0.18 11.92 5.06
N LEU A 56 0.69 10.73 5.34
CA LEU A 56 -0.13 9.55 5.62
C LEU A 56 -0.99 9.74 6.88
N GLY A 57 -0.45 10.35 7.93
CA GLY A 57 -1.21 10.67 9.15
C GLY A 57 -2.35 11.66 8.88
N LYS A 58 -2.11 12.71 8.09
CA LYS A 58 -3.15 13.66 7.67
C LYS A 58 -4.20 12.98 6.80
N LEU A 59 -3.77 12.13 5.87
CA LEU A 59 -4.66 11.39 4.99
C LEU A 59 -5.55 10.42 5.78
N ASP A 60 -4.98 9.71 6.76
CA ASP A 60 -5.72 8.83 7.66
C ASP A 60 -6.84 9.58 8.40
N GLN A 61 -6.56 10.77 8.93
CA GLN A 61 -7.56 11.62 9.57
C GLN A 61 -8.68 12.03 8.61
N ILE A 62 -8.32 12.43 7.38
CA ILE A 62 -9.29 12.83 6.35
C ILE A 62 -10.19 11.64 5.99
N VAL A 63 -9.61 10.46 5.76
CA VAL A 63 -10.35 9.25 5.40
C VAL A 63 -11.27 8.83 6.55
N LYS A 64 -10.82 8.87 7.80
CA LYS A 64 -11.66 8.60 8.97
C LYS A 64 -12.78 9.61 9.14
N ALA A 65 -12.54 10.91 8.94
CA ALA A 65 -13.60 11.90 8.99
C ALA A 65 -14.64 11.69 7.87
N TRP A 66 -14.16 11.35 6.67
CA TRP A 66 -15.00 11.02 5.53
C TRP A 66 -15.84 9.76 5.77
N ILE A 67 -15.27 8.72 6.39
CA ILE A 67 -15.99 7.48 6.73
C ILE A 67 -17.22 7.77 7.58
N LYS A 68 -17.05 8.57 8.64
CA LYS A 68 -18.14 8.88 9.57
C LYS A 68 -19.25 9.66 8.88
N LYS A 69 -18.87 10.60 8.00
CA LYS A 69 -19.83 11.37 7.19
C LYS A 69 -20.58 10.47 6.20
N ALA A 70 -19.88 9.56 5.53
CA ALA A 70 -20.47 8.61 4.60
C ALA A 70 -21.43 7.65 5.31
N THR A 71 -21.01 7.06 6.44
CA THR A 71 -21.85 6.18 7.25
C THR A 71 -23.11 6.88 7.75
N ARG A 72 -23.01 8.13 8.19
CA ARG A 72 -24.19 8.94 8.58
C ARG A 72 -25.11 9.21 7.39
N ALA A 73 -24.56 9.55 6.22
CA ALA A 73 -25.33 9.80 5.01
C ALA A 73 -26.04 8.55 4.49
N SER A 74 -25.46 7.37 4.72
CA SER A 74 -26.07 6.06 4.42
C SER A 74 -27.19 5.67 5.40
N GLY A 75 -27.51 6.51 6.39
CA GLY A 75 -28.63 6.32 7.31
C GLY A 75 -28.32 5.42 8.53
N PHE A 76 -27.06 5.10 8.78
CA PHE A 76 -26.68 4.36 9.99
C PHE A 76 -26.79 5.25 11.24
N GLY A 77 -27.18 4.63 12.37
CA GLY A 77 -27.28 5.32 13.66
C GLY A 77 -25.93 5.79 14.19
N ASP A 78 -25.95 6.75 15.12
CA ASP A 78 -24.72 7.38 15.65
C ASP A 78 -23.74 6.38 16.27
N GLN A 79 -24.22 5.27 16.82
CA GLN A 79 -23.35 4.20 17.33
C GLN A 79 -22.44 3.65 16.21
N PHE A 80 -23.02 3.22 15.08
CA PHE A 80 -22.27 2.72 13.93
C PHE A 80 -21.37 3.81 13.31
N VAL A 81 -21.81 5.06 13.31
CA VAL A 81 -21.00 6.19 12.84
C VAL A 81 -19.74 6.37 13.69
N GLN A 82 -19.82 6.14 15.01
CA GLN A 82 -18.64 6.24 15.87
C GLN A 82 -17.69 5.04 15.73
N GLU A 83 -18.25 3.86 15.51
CA GLU A 83 -17.50 2.62 15.30
C GLU A 83 -16.87 2.53 13.90
N ALA A 84 -17.43 3.23 12.91
CA ALA A 84 -16.92 3.26 11.55
C ALA A 84 -15.48 3.77 11.50
N ASN A 85 -14.61 2.98 10.86
CA ASN A 85 -13.18 3.22 10.81
C ASN A 85 -12.59 2.80 9.47
N ALA A 86 -11.39 3.29 9.18
CA ALA A 86 -10.64 2.95 7.99
C ALA A 86 -9.16 2.82 8.32
N LYS A 87 -8.44 2.04 7.52
CA LYS A 87 -6.98 1.91 7.62
C LYS A 87 -6.37 2.07 6.23
N ILE A 88 -5.27 2.81 6.18
CA ILE A 88 -4.52 3.03 4.95
C ILE A 88 -3.28 2.14 4.99
N PHE A 89 -3.08 1.36 3.93
CA PHE A 89 -1.86 0.58 3.75
C PHE A 89 -1.18 0.99 2.46
N THR A 90 0.11 1.30 2.59
CA THR A 90 0.99 1.59 1.46
C THR A 90 1.73 0.34 1.04
N PHE A 91 1.90 0.18 -0.26
CA PHE A 91 2.68 -0.91 -0.87
C PHE A 91 3.50 -0.39 -2.04
N GLY A 92 4.26 -1.28 -2.66
CA GLY A 92 5.12 -0.95 -3.78
C GLY A 92 6.21 0.05 -3.39
N SER A 93 6.67 0.80 -4.38
CA SER A 93 7.75 1.77 -4.25
C SER A 93 7.50 2.85 -3.21
N TYR A 94 6.25 3.32 -3.10
CA TYR A 94 5.89 4.33 -2.12
C TYR A 94 6.11 3.84 -0.70
N ARG A 95 5.86 2.55 -0.42
CA ARG A 95 6.17 1.97 0.88
C ARG A 95 7.67 1.80 1.09
N LEU A 96 8.40 1.42 0.05
CA LEU A 96 9.84 1.18 0.08
C LEU A 96 10.69 2.47 0.14
N GLY A 97 10.06 3.65 0.02
CA GLY A 97 10.79 4.93 -0.02
C GLY A 97 11.63 5.09 -1.29
N VAL A 98 11.25 4.41 -2.38
CA VAL A 98 11.95 4.52 -3.67
C VAL A 98 11.17 5.52 -4.54
N LEU A 99 11.72 6.72 -4.68
CA LEU A 99 11.13 7.82 -5.42
C LEU A 99 12.07 8.22 -6.54
N CYS A 100 11.62 8.00 -7.77
CA CYS A 100 12.34 8.48 -8.93
C CYS A 100 11.91 9.92 -9.22
N THR A 101 12.60 10.89 -8.61
CA THR A 101 12.36 12.34 -8.84
C THR A 101 12.46 12.67 -10.33
N SER A 102 13.41 12.05 -11.04
CA SER A 102 13.54 12.20 -12.49
C SER A 102 12.34 11.61 -13.25
N CYS A 103 11.71 10.53 -12.79
CA CYS A 103 10.56 9.92 -13.46
C CYS A 103 9.29 10.78 -13.39
N ILE A 104 9.15 11.62 -12.37
CA ILE A 104 7.99 12.50 -12.22
C ILE A 104 8.05 13.65 -13.23
N PHE A 105 9.24 14.14 -13.56
CA PHE A 105 9.43 15.30 -14.44
C PHE A 105 9.96 14.97 -15.84
N TYR A 106 10.62 13.83 -16.05
CA TYR A 106 11.21 13.46 -17.33
C TYR A 106 10.45 12.31 -17.99
N SER A 107 9.81 12.63 -19.12
CA SER A 107 9.34 11.66 -20.11
C SER A 107 10.45 10.71 -20.59
N ASP A 108 11.72 11.11 -20.47
CA ASP A 108 12.88 10.34 -20.94
C ASP A 108 13.25 9.14 -20.04
N CYS A 109 12.79 9.10 -18.79
CA CYS A 109 13.15 8.00 -17.88
C CYS A 109 12.55 6.64 -18.31
N LYS A 110 11.52 6.66 -19.18
CA LYS A 110 10.88 5.46 -19.75
C LYS A 110 11.86 4.51 -20.45
N ARG A 111 13.02 4.97 -20.93
CA ARG A 111 13.99 4.11 -21.63
C ARG A 111 15.01 3.42 -20.73
N SER A 112 15.34 3.99 -19.56
CA SER A 112 16.39 3.41 -18.70
C SER A 112 15.85 2.80 -17.41
N CYS A 113 14.68 3.23 -16.94
CA CYS A 113 14.04 2.65 -15.78
C CYS A 113 12.82 1.84 -16.22
N SER A 114 13.02 0.54 -16.51
CA SER A 114 11.92 -0.43 -16.65
C SER A 114 11.17 -0.67 -15.33
N ILE A 115 11.56 0.02 -14.26
CA ILE A 115 10.87 0.03 -12.98
C ILE A 115 9.60 0.86 -13.15
N ASN A 116 8.49 0.14 -13.36
CA ASN A 116 7.16 0.70 -13.20
C ASN A 116 6.96 1.02 -11.71
N ILE A 117 7.37 2.22 -11.32
CA ILE A 117 7.22 2.77 -9.98
C ILE A 117 5.74 3.19 -9.82
N ALA A 118 4.82 2.22 -9.84
CA ALA A 118 3.40 2.49 -9.63
C ALA A 118 3.22 2.97 -8.18
N ILE A 119 2.94 4.26 -8.00
CA ILE A 119 2.52 4.80 -6.70
C ILE A 119 1.08 4.33 -6.50
N THR A 120 0.91 3.24 -5.76
CA THR A 120 -0.40 2.64 -5.53
C THR A 120 -0.68 2.56 -4.03
N PHE A 121 -1.78 3.18 -3.61
CA PHE A 121 -2.31 3.09 -2.25
C PHE A 121 -3.52 2.19 -2.27
N CYS A 122 -3.68 1.31 -1.28
CA CYS A 122 -4.95 0.64 -1.03
C CYS A 122 -5.54 1.20 0.27
N VAL A 123 -6.71 1.83 0.16
CA VAL A 123 -7.52 2.14 1.34
C VAL A 123 -8.33 0.89 1.62
N ILE A 124 -8.00 0.19 2.72
CA ILE A 124 -8.78 -0.98 3.13
C ILE A 124 -9.86 -0.47 4.08
N TRP A 125 -11.10 -0.55 3.63
CA TRP A 125 -12.27 -0.42 4.47
C TRP A 125 -12.32 -1.65 5.39
N PHE A 126 -12.22 -1.44 6.70
CA PHE A 126 -12.73 -2.42 7.64
C PHE A 126 -14.19 -2.05 7.85
N ASP A 127 -15.09 -2.84 7.25
CA ASP A 127 -16.49 -2.83 7.66
C ASP A 127 -16.54 -2.97 9.19
N ALA A 128 -17.38 -2.15 9.79
CA ALA A 128 -17.64 -2.17 11.22
C ALA A 128 -18.04 -3.59 11.66
N VAL A 129 -17.19 -4.21 12.50
CA VAL A 129 -17.48 -5.38 13.36
C VAL A 129 -17.89 -6.68 12.66
#